data_AF-A0A7Y3MDH4-F1
#
_entry.id   AF-A0A7Y3MDH4-F1
#
_cell.length_a   1.000
_cell.length_b   1.000
_cell.length_c   1.000
_cell.angle_alpha   90.00
_cell.angle_beta   90.00
_cell.angle_gamma   90.00
#
_symmetry.space_group_name_H-M   'P 1'
#
loop_
_entity.id
_entity.type
_entity.pdbx_description
1 polymer ?
#
loop_
_entity_poly.entity_id
_entity_poly.type
_entity_poly.pdbx_seq_one_letter_code
_entity_poly.pdbx_strand_id
1 'polypeptide(L)' 'DLNIELTTGGIFNASDPLATQDTNYGTMTIVFNHCNEAIVTYDFPGLGISGQMTLTRAAPDNIPVCEALNAEMQGGS' A
#
# COMPACT_ATOMS: atom_id res chain seq x y z
N ASP A 1 -3.13 -8.00 -7.56
CA ASP A 1 -3.92 -7.63 -6.37
C ASP A 1 -3.23 -8.10 -5.11
N LEU A 2 -3.38 -7.33 -4.04
CA LEU A 2 -2.80 -7.55 -2.72
C LEU A 2 -3.93 -7.83 -1.73
N ASN A 3 -3.70 -8.71 -0.76
CA ASN A 3 -4.64 -8.93 0.34
C ASN A 3 -4.49 -7.84 1.40
N ILE A 4 -5.62 -7.42 1.97
CA ILE A 4 -5.65 -6.61 3.18
C ILE A 4 -6.05 -7.52 4.34
N GLU A 5 -5.27 -7.47 5.40
CA GLU A 5 -5.50 -8.22 6.64
C GLU A 5 -5.87 -7.26 7.77
N LEU A 6 -6.80 -7.66 8.63
CA LEU A 6 -7.19 -6.89 9.80
C LEU A 6 -6.67 -7.58 11.07
N THR A 7 -5.82 -6.88 11.82
CA THR A 7 -5.39 -7.31 13.15
C THR A 7 -6.09 -6.47 14.21
N THR A 8 -6.72 -7.11 15.20
CA THR A 8 -7.47 -6.43 16.28
C THR A 8 -7.15 -7.01 17.66
N GLY A 9 -7.32 -6.18 18.70
CA GLY A 9 -6.97 -6.55 20.06
C GLY A 9 -5.46 -6.66 20.26
N GLY A 10 -5.07 -7.40 21.30
CA GLY A 10 -3.67 -7.57 21.69
C GLY A 10 -3.02 -6.34 22.30
N ILE A 11 -1.78 -6.51 22.77
CA ILE A 11 -0.94 -5.41 23.25
C ILE A 11 0.35 -5.39 22.43
N PHE A 12 0.73 -4.20 21.96
CA PHE A 12 1.96 -4.00 21.20
C PHE A 12 3.18 -4.45 22.03
N ASN A 13 4.05 -5.26 21.42
CA ASN A 13 5.25 -5.82 22.06
C ASN A 13 4.97 -6.63 23.35
N ALA A 14 3.81 -7.28 23.43
CA ALA A 14 3.49 -8.25 24.48
C ALA A 14 3.06 -9.58 23.87
N SER A 15 3.28 -10.67 24.59
CA SER A 15 2.85 -12.01 24.18
C SER A 15 1.40 -12.33 24.57
N ASP A 16 0.81 -11.54 25.47
CA ASP A 16 -0.56 -11.71 25.95
C ASP A 16 -1.19 -10.33 26.29
N PRO A 17 -2.47 -10.09 25.98
CA PRO A 17 -3.35 -10.93 25.16
C PRO A 17 -2.87 -11.03 23.71
N LEU A 18 -3.13 -12.18 23.08
CA LEU A 18 -2.87 -12.36 21.65
C LEU A 18 -3.82 -11.50 20.82
N ALA A 19 -3.32 -10.96 19.70
CA ALA A 19 -4.16 -10.31 18.71
C ALA A 19 -4.95 -11.33 17.88
N THR A 20 -6.11 -10.93 17.39
CA THR A 20 -6.90 -11.69 16.40
C THR A 20 -6.58 -11.17 15.01
N GLN A 21 -6.34 -12.08 14.07
CA GLN A 21 -6.03 -11.74 12.68
C GLN A 21 -7.10 -12.29 11.74
N ASP A 22 -7.64 -11.42 10.89
CA ASP A 22 -8.48 -11.77 9.75
C ASP A 22 -7.65 -11.61 8.48
N THR A 23 -7.30 -12.72 7.85
CA THR A 23 -6.41 -12.76 6.68
C THR A 23 -7.13 -12.52 5.35
N ASN A 24 -8.45 -12.35 5.37
CA ASN A 24 -9.27 -12.16 4.17
C ASN A 24 -10.23 -10.96 4.33
N TYR A 25 -9.72 -9.88 4.94
CA TYR A 25 -10.53 -8.72 5.26
C TYR A 25 -10.90 -7.90 4.02
N GLY A 26 -10.02 -7.85 3.02
CA GLY A 26 -10.27 -7.16 1.76
C GLY A 26 -9.15 -7.32 0.76
N THR A 27 -9.22 -6.57 -0.33
CA THR A 27 -8.21 -6.56 -1.38
C THR A 27 -7.88 -5.14 -1.82
N MET A 28 -6.69 -4.96 -2.39
CA MET A 28 -6.31 -3.70 -3.03
C MET A 28 -5.39 -3.89 -4.23
N THR A 29 -5.38 -2.89 -5.09
CA THR A 29 -4.44 -2.72 -6.19
C THR A 29 -3.70 -1.40 -5.99
N ILE A 30 -2.38 -1.40 -6.21
CA ILE A 30 -1.55 -0.19 -6.18
C ILE A 30 -1.02 0.05 -7.58
N VAL A 31 -1.18 1.29 -8.07
CA VAL A 31 -0.59 1.75 -9.32
C VAL A 31 0.32 2.93 -9.03
N PHE A 32 1.61 2.80 -9.37
CA PHE A 32 2.59 3.87 -9.26
C PHE A 32 2.57 4.69 -10.55
N ASN A 33 2.17 5.96 -10.45
CA ASN A 33 2.13 6.87 -11.60
C ASN A 33 3.37 7.75 -11.66
N HIS A 34 3.97 8.04 -10.50
CA HIS A 34 5.15 8.89 -10.35
C HIS A 34 6.07 8.34 -9.25
N CYS A 35 7.30 8.83 -9.16
CA CYS A 35 8.23 8.40 -8.10
C CYS A 35 7.80 8.82 -6.68
N ASN A 36 6.93 9.82 -6.59
CA ASN A 36 6.42 10.36 -5.33
C ASN A 36 4.94 10.02 -5.05
N GLU A 37 4.22 9.42 -6.00
CA GLU A 37 2.78 9.22 -5.92
C GLU A 37 2.32 7.86 -6.44
N ALA A 38 1.36 7.26 -5.74
CA ALA A 38 0.65 6.07 -6.19
C ALA A 38 -0.86 6.20 -5.94
N ILE A 39 -1.65 5.50 -6.74
CA ILE A 39 -3.09 5.36 -6.54
C ILE A 39 -3.35 3.97 -5.98
N VAL A 40 -4.08 3.91 -4.87
CA VAL A 40 -4.58 2.65 -4.28
C VAL A 40 -6.08 2.58 -4.52
N THR A 41 -6.53 1.47 -5.11
CA THR A 41 -7.94 1.11 -5.14
C THR A 41 -8.14 -0.06 -4.18
N TYR A 42 -9.15 -0.02 -3.32
CA TYR A 42 -9.41 -1.04 -2.32
C TYR A 42 -10.88 -1.47 -2.31
N ASP A 43 -11.11 -2.68 -1.83
CA ASP A 43 -12.42 -3.29 -1.62
C ASP A 43 -12.45 -4.05 -0.30
N PHE A 44 -13.44 -3.74 0.54
CA PHE A 44 -13.75 -4.38 1.82
C PHE A 44 -15.15 -5.00 1.76
N PRO A 45 -15.27 -6.25 1.28
CA PRO A 45 -16.58 -6.89 1.05
C PRO A 45 -17.45 -6.95 2.30
N GLY A 46 -16.85 -7.26 3.46
CA GLY A 46 -17.56 -7.40 4.72
C GLY A 46 -18.21 -6.10 5.22
N LEU A 47 -17.74 -4.95 4.74
CA LEU A 47 -18.31 -3.63 5.06
C LEU A 47 -19.15 -3.05 3.91
N GLY A 48 -19.09 -3.65 2.71
CA GLY A 48 -19.66 -3.07 1.50
C GLY A 48 -19.02 -1.73 1.11
N ILE A 49 -17.74 -1.54 1.45
CA ILE A 49 -17.00 -0.30 1.19
C ILE A 49 -15.90 -0.60 0.17
N SER A 50 -15.86 0.18 -0.89
CA SER A 50 -14.74 0.23 -1.84
C SER A 50 -14.44 1.67 -2.21
N GLY A 51 -13.22 1.92 -2.67
CA GLY A 51 -12.80 3.27 -2.98
C GLY A 51 -11.40 3.37 -3.53
N GLN A 52 -10.98 4.62 -3.72
CA GLN A 52 -9.66 4.96 -4.22
C GLN A 52 -9.06 6.07 -3.36
N MET A 53 -7.75 5.97 -3.12
CA MET A 53 -6.98 7.00 -2.42
C MET A 53 -5.61 7.21 -3.08
N THR A 54 -5.11 8.44 -3.00
CA THR A 54 -3.75 8.79 -3.40
C THR A 54 -2.79 8.58 -2.23
N LEU A 55 -1.66 7.93 -2.49
CA LEU A 55 -0.52 7.81 -1.59
C LEU A 55 0.59 8.75 -2.02
N THR A 56 1.19 9.44 -1.04
CA THR A 56 2.41 10.23 -1.24
C THR A 56 3.59 9.58 -0.54
N ARG A 57 4.76 9.65 -1.14
CA ARG A 57 6.01 9.14 -0.57
C ARG A 57 6.42 9.93 0.68
N ALA A 58 6.52 9.23 1.82
CA ALA A 58 6.93 9.83 3.09
C ALA A 58 8.43 10.18 3.16
N ALA A 59 9.29 9.39 2.52
CA ALA A 59 10.74 9.57 2.51
C ALA A 59 11.22 9.91 1.08
N PRO A 60 11.70 11.14 0.82
CA PRO A 60 11.98 11.61 -0.54
C PRO A 60 13.33 11.16 -1.11
N ASP A 61 14.21 10.55 -0.31
CA ASP A 61 15.61 10.28 -0.65
C ASP A 61 15.80 9.49 -1.95
N ASN A 62 14.86 8.59 -2.27
CA ASN A 62 14.91 7.76 -3.46
C ASN A 62 14.17 8.35 -4.67
N ILE A 63 13.50 9.50 -4.53
CA ILE A 63 12.82 10.15 -5.65
C ILE A 63 13.81 10.49 -6.77
N PRO A 64 14.98 11.12 -6.52
CA PRO A 64 15.93 11.45 -7.59
C PRO A 64 16.44 10.21 -8.34
N VAL A 65 16.69 9.11 -7.62
CA VAL A 65 17.13 7.83 -8.22
C VAL A 65 16.03 7.24 -9.10
N CYS A 66 14.79 7.25 -8.61
CA CYS A 66 13.64 6.77 -9.38
C CYS A 66 13.42 7.59 -10.66
N GLU A 67 13.51 8.93 -10.57
CA GLU A 67 13.34 9.79 -11.73
C GLU A 67 14.45 9.59 -12.76
N ALA A 68 15.70 9.39 -12.32
CA ALA A 68 16.81 9.07 -13.21
C ALA A 68 16.58 7.74 -13.96
N LEU A 69 16.19 6.68 -13.25
CA LEU A 69 15.88 5.38 -13.85
C LEU A 69 14.71 5.47 -14.85
N ASN A 70 13.67 6.24 -14.52
CA ASN A 70 12.54 6.46 -15.42
C ASN A 70 12.95 7.21 -16.70
N ALA A 71 13.85 8.19 -16.59
CA ALA A 71 14.37 8.92 -17.75
C ALA A 71 15.24 8.02 -18.65
N GLU A 72 16.07 7.15 -18.06
CA GLU A 72 16.89 6.17 -18.81
C GLU A 72 16.02 5.19 -19.61
N MET A 73 14.93 4.68 -19.02
CA MET A 73 14.00 3.79 -19.72
C MET A 73 13.27 4.46 -20.89
N GLN A 74 13.11 5.78 -20.86
CA GLN A 74 12.43 6.55 -21.92
C GLN A 74 13.39 7.08 -23.00
N GLY A 75 14.70 7.14 -22.70
CA GLY A 75 15.74 7.58 -23.63
C GLY A 75 16.33 6.49 -24.52
N GLY A 76 15.93 5.23 -24.31
CA GLY A 76 16.33 4.09 -25.14
C GLY A 76 15.41 3.89 -26.35
N SER A 77 15.47 4.78 -27.33
CA SER A 77 14.87 4.62 -28.67
C SER A 77 15.83 5.09 -29.75
#